data_AF-A0ABD3MDV9-F1
#
_entry.id   AF-A0ABD3MDV9-F1
#
_cell.length_a   1.000
_cell.length_b   1.000
_cell.length_c   1.000
_cell.angle_alpha   90.00
_cell.angle_beta   90.00
_cell.angle_gamma   90.00
#
_symmetry.space_group_name_H-M   'P 1'
#
loop_
_entity.id
_entity.type
_entity.pdbx_description
1 polymer ?
#
loop_
_entity_poly.entity_id
_entity_poly.type
_entity_poly.pdbx_seq_one_letter_code
_entity_poly.pdbx_strand_id
1 'polypeptide(L)'
;MPANTSDHEHHELAAAGGESESSLTEQRETKTTTTKVEKEEDLVKEKEGVELVTADDEEEEEEEGGKEDAINRIGQNHCCHKIHKQLFTPFSDHWRRCKDPSVECISPSSSHRDELEGGGDDVADSSHHTDSSIVASRQHHYVRIGEEVKNIVSNPRVLGLFNGKAKPENPSKAPTTPSPTSNPACVTLKTYDTIDKDIEKISKGITDVKSRGRFLGGIVRLVAHDFMDYDRNNSTHPFGPDGCFNATHPANRGIASIIWCTTCELTLLYEQKYSHMSKADFWVAAANAVIRQTSLGALDLRSTYKWGRKDAASCPGAGSRIPNAAGCGSVEGVFLTRMGLTWKDAVVLIGAHTLGRGNSEFSGHDGTWKDTEEDAQVFDSQFFHEVLGNSWEPRNAGLRNQDWTIVTDPNTRLMLNTDLCLVYDIDNTMPCCTGDSCVDVIAAATRCPVLSSSHARYEAYETVQQMLGGNEPNTNINNAPFYSLFPESWNKATTIGQSNLSPLKDTC
;
A
#
# COMPACT_ATOMS: atom_id res chain seq x y z
N MET A 1 44.26 -34.55 -32.95
CA MET A 1 44.91 -35.57 -33.81
C MET A 1 44.69 -36.93 -33.14
N PRO A 2 44.38 -37.98 -33.92
CA PRO A 2 43.07 -38.64 -33.82
C PRO A 2 43.24 -40.16 -33.51
N ALA A 3 42.31 -41.11 -33.69
CA ALA A 3 41.13 -41.24 -34.56
C ALA A 3 40.22 -42.41 -34.06
N ASN A 4 39.04 -42.77 -34.60
CA ASN A 4 38.33 -42.36 -35.82
C ASN A 4 36.85 -42.84 -35.80
N THR A 5 35.91 -42.12 -36.46
CA THR A 5 34.72 -42.62 -37.27
C THR A 5 33.69 -43.63 -36.68
N SER A 6 32.44 -43.81 -37.16
CA SER A 6 31.50 -43.05 -38.04
C SER A 6 30.16 -43.81 -38.18
N ASP A 7 29.02 -43.31 -38.71
CA ASP A 7 28.31 -42.01 -38.69
C ASP A 7 26.93 -42.20 -39.42
N HIS A 8 25.84 -41.54 -38.97
CA HIS A 8 24.55 -41.29 -39.67
C HIS A 8 23.65 -42.49 -40.14
N GLU A 9 22.41 -42.32 -40.67
CA GLU A 9 21.18 -41.52 -40.39
C GLU A 9 20.16 -41.69 -41.56
N HIS A 10 18.87 -41.39 -41.34
CA HIS A 10 17.87 -40.84 -42.29
C HIS A 10 17.23 -41.59 -43.51
N HIS A 11 15.89 -41.41 -43.62
CA HIS A 11 15.01 -41.21 -44.81
C HIS A 11 14.97 -42.28 -45.97
N GLU A 12 13.97 -42.40 -46.86
CA GLU A 12 12.84 -41.53 -47.27
C GLU A 12 11.66 -42.30 -47.97
N LEU A 13 10.46 -41.67 -47.97
CA LEU A 13 9.28 -41.73 -48.89
C LEU A 13 8.96 -42.89 -49.88
N ALA A 14 7.67 -43.26 -49.92
CA ALA A 14 6.85 -43.38 -51.16
C ALA A 14 5.34 -43.21 -50.84
N ALA A 15 4.54 -42.69 -51.78
CA ALA A 15 3.12 -42.32 -51.56
C ALA A 15 2.19 -42.77 -52.71
N ALA A 16 0.87 -42.91 -52.45
CA ALA A 16 -0.23 -42.56 -53.39
C ALA A 16 -1.67 -42.84 -52.86
N GLY A 17 -2.51 -41.80 -52.85
CA GLY A 17 -3.87 -41.82 -53.45
C GLY A 17 -5.09 -42.34 -52.66
N GLY A 18 -6.16 -41.52 -52.59
CA GLY A 18 -7.54 -41.98 -52.40
C GLY A 18 -8.44 -41.11 -51.52
N GLU A 19 -9.19 -40.17 -52.11
CA GLU A 19 -10.24 -39.38 -51.43
C GLU A 19 -11.62 -40.08 -51.46
N SER A 20 -12.49 -39.80 -50.48
CA SER A 20 -13.89 -39.33 -50.66
C SER A 20 -14.84 -39.68 -49.49
N GLU A 21 -15.94 -38.93 -49.41
CA GLU A 21 -16.82 -38.79 -48.24
C GLU A 21 -17.97 -39.80 -48.19
N SER A 22 -18.58 -40.01 -47.01
CA SER A 22 -19.98 -39.55 -46.77
C SER A 22 -20.57 -39.91 -45.40
N SER A 23 -21.47 -39.03 -44.97
CA SER A 23 -22.35 -39.06 -43.79
C SER A 23 -23.38 -40.21 -43.77
N LEU A 24 -23.80 -40.62 -42.56
CA LEU A 24 -25.20 -40.82 -42.11
C LEU A 24 -25.21 -41.12 -40.59
N THR A 25 -25.51 -40.18 -39.69
CA THR A 25 -26.84 -39.97 -39.05
C THR A 25 -27.69 -41.23 -38.81
N GLU A 26 -28.02 -41.56 -37.55
CA GLU A 26 -29.38 -41.40 -36.99
C GLU A 26 -29.46 -41.61 -35.44
N GLN A 27 -30.42 -40.90 -34.85
CA GLN A 27 -31.10 -40.91 -33.54
C GLN A 27 -31.32 -42.28 -32.82
N ARG A 28 -31.80 -42.41 -31.57
CA ARG A 28 -32.03 -41.58 -30.35
C ARG A 28 -32.75 -42.48 -29.34
N GLU A 29 -32.35 -42.55 -28.08
CA GLU A 29 -33.30 -42.77 -26.96
C GLU A 29 -32.65 -42.53 -25.58
N THR A 30 -33.22 -41.62 -24.80
CA THR A 30 -32.87 -41.37 -23.39
C THR A 30 -34.12 -41.57 -22.55
N LYS A 31 -34.02 -42.39 -21.48
CA LYS A 31 -35.17 -42.74 -20.64
C LYS A 31 -35.01 -42.14 -19.24
N THR A 32 -35.80 -41.10 -18.97
CA THR A 32 -35.87 -40.43 -17.66
C THR A 32 -36.87 -41.13 -16.74
N THR A 33 -36.52 -41.28 -15.47
CA THR A 33 -37.42 -41.83 -14.43
C THR A 33 -38.22 -40.70 -13.78
N THR A 34 -39.53 -40.87 -13.62
CA THR A 34 -40.45 -39.85 -13.10
C THR A 34 -40.98 -40.24 -11.72
N THR A 35 -41.13 -39.27 -10.82
CA THR A 35 -42.00 -39.40 -9.63
C THR A 35 -42.94 -38.18 -9.57
N LYS A 36 -44.20 -38.42 -9.20
CA LYS A 36 -45.32 -37.46 -9.31
C LYS A 36 -45.17 -36.19 -8.46
N VAL A 37 -45.76 -35.11 -8.97
CA VAL A 37 -46.34 -34.00 -8.19
C VAL A 37 -47.84 -33.96 -8.50
N GLU A 38 -48.68 -33.80 -7.48
CA GLU A 38 -50.12 -33.56 -7.64
C GLU A 38 -50.43 -32.08 -7.32
N LYS A 39 -51.48 -31.55 -7.95
CA LYS A 39 -51.90 -30.15 -7.85
C LYS A 39 -52.74 -29.90 -6.59
N GLU A 40 -52.59 -28.71 -6.01
CA GLU A 40 -53.73 -27.90 -5.56
C GLU A 40 -53.35 -26.41 -5.69
N GLU A 41 -54.26 -25.60 -6.21
CA GLU A 41 -54.15 -24.14 -6.36
C GLU A 41 -55.12 -23.51 -5.35
N ASP A 42 -54.71 -22.48 -4.60
CA ASP A 42 -55.62 -21.34 -4.34
C ASP A 42 -54.99 -20.09 -3.68
N LEU A 43 -55.40 -18.94 -4.23
CA LEU A 43 -55.78 -17.67 -3.56
C LEU A 43 -54.78 -16.67 -2.92
N VAL A 44 -54.89 -15.43 -3.45
CA VAL A 44 -54.67 -14.06 -2.88
C VAL A 44 -53.24 -13.54 -2.60
N LYS A 45 -52.79 -12.53 -3.38
CA LYS A 45 -52.94 -11.09 -3.00
C LYS A 45 -52.54 -10.07 -4.07
N GLU A 46 -53.38 -9.05 -4.20
CA GLU A 46 -53.18 -7.84 -5.01
C GLU A 46 -52.07 -6.94 -4.42
N LYS A 47 -51.37 -6.21 -5.29
CA LYS A 47 -51.41 -4.73 -5.34
C LYS A 47 -50.63 -4.19 -6.54
N GLU A 48 -51.36 -3.69 -7.53
CA GLU A 48 -50.81 -2.76 -8.53
C GLU A 48 -50.84 -1.32 -7.99
N GLY A 49 -50.00 -0.45 -8.55
CA GLY A 49 -49.96 0.97 -8.16
C GLY A 49 -48.64 1.67 -8.43
N VAL A 50 -48.19 1.71 -9.68
CA VAL A 50 -47.21 2.70 -10.15
C VAL A 50 -47.71 3.26 -11.48
N GLU A 51 -47.95 4.57 -11.47
CA GLU A 51 -48.49 5.33 -12.60
C GLU A 51 -47.33 5.86 -13.46
N LEU A 52 -47.40 5.62 -14.77
CA LEU A 52 -46.47 6.16 -15.75
C LEU A 52 -46.93 7.57 -16.15
N VAL A 53 -46.04 8.56 -16.01
CA VAL A 53 -46.24 9.89 -16.58
C VAL A 53 -45.01 10.25 -17.42
N THR A 54 -45.27 10.52 -18.70
CA THR A 54 -44.31 11.06 -19.67
C THR A 54 -44.88 12.36 -20.25
N ALA A 55 -44.10 13.43 -20.20
CA ALA A 55 -44.18 14.65 -21.00
C ALA A 55 -42.78 15.29 -20.86
N ASP A 56 -41.98 15.45 -21.90
CA ASP A 56 -42.15 16.25 -23.13
C ASP A 56 -41.79 17.73 -22.90
N ASP A 57 -40.75 18.13 -23.62
CA ASP A 57 -40.23 19.44 -24.06
C ASP A 57 -40.93 20.74 -23.64
N GLU A 58 -40.11 21.73 -23.23
CA GLU A 58 -40.28 23.14 -23.62
C GLU A 58 -38.94 23.90 -23.48
N GLU A 59 -38.47 24.51 -24.58
CA GLU A 59 -37.42 25.54 -24.61
C GLU A 59 -38.08 26.92 -24.55
N GLU A 60 -37.49 27.93 -23.88
CA GLU A 60 -37.38 29.31 -24.40
C GLU A 60 -36.54 30.26 -23.50
N GLU A 61 -35.48 30.80 -24.12
CA GLU A 61 -34.96 32.19 -24.11
C GLU A 61 -34.63 33.01 -22.81
N GLU A 62 -33.99 34.15 -23.09
CA GLU A 62 -33.11 34.98 -22.26
C GLU A 62 -33.84 36.06 -21.42
N GLU A 63 -33.20 36.56 -20.34
CA GLU A 63 -33.21 38.02 -20.10
C GLU A 63 -31.99 38.50 -19.29
N GLU A 64 -31.35 39.60 -19.74
CA GLU A 64 -30.34 40.34 -18.98
C GLU A 64 -30.99 41.24 -17.91
N GLY A 65 -30.31 41.50 -16.79
CA GLY A 65 -30.84 42.41 -15.76
C GLY A 65 -29.86 42.76 -14.65
N GLY A 66 -28.86 43.61 -14.94
CA GLY A 66 -27.88 44.04 -13.95
C GLY A 66 -28.43 45.05 -12.93
N LYS A 67 -27.74 45.17 -11.78
CA LYS A 67 -27.73 46.40 -10.97
C LYS A 67 -26.46 46.52 -10.12
N GLU A 68 -25.71 47.58 -10.38
CA GLU A 68 -24.75 48.13 -9.44
C GLU A 68 -25.50 48.73 -8.24
N ASP A 69 -24.91 48.68 -7.05
CA ASP A 69 -24.70 49.91 -6.30
C ASP A 69 -23.56 49.77 -5.28
N ALA A 70 -22.87 50.87 -5.01
CA ALA A 70 -21.60 50.89 -4.28
C ALA A 70 -21.71 51.53 -2.88
N ILE A 71 -20.62 51.48 -2.10
CA ILE A 71 -19.94 52.63 -1.44
C ILE A 71 -19.13 52.20 -0.18
N ASN A 72 -17.80 52.03 -0.40
CA ASN A 72 -16.74 52.88 0.16
C ASN A 72 -16.50 52.93 1.70
N ARG A 73 -15.29 52.55 2.17
CA ARG A 73 -14.21 53.51 2.57
C ARG A 73 -12.94 52.87 3.19
N ILE A 74 -11.79 53.24 2.61
CA ILE A 74 -10.51 53.71 3.22
C ILE A 74 -9.81 52.83 4.29
N GLY A 75 -8.52 52.46 4.16
CA GLY A 75 -7.57 52.63 3.04
C GLY A 75 -6.07 52.50 3.40
N GLN A 76 -5.23 52.51 2.35
CA GLN A 76 -3.77 52.86 2.31
C GLN A 76 -2.75 51.91 3.01
N ASN A 77 -1.58 51.56 2.45
CA ASN A 77 -0.88 51.87 1.18
C ASN A 77 -0.05 50.61 0.75
N HIS A 78 -0.05 50.17 -0.52
CA HIS A 78 0.76 50.65 -1.68
C HIS A 78 2.29 50.45 -1.52
N CYS A 79 3.06 50.09 -2.56
CA CYS A 79 2.87 50.44 -3.97
C CYS A 79 3.50 49.44 -4.98
N CYS A 80 3.03 49.47 -6.24
CA CYS A 80 3.66 48.83 -7.40
C CYS A 80 3.41 49.67 -8.68
N HIS A 81 4.14 49.38 -9.76
CA HIS A 81 3.90 49.72 -11.18
C HIS A 81 4.23 51.12 -11.77
N LYS A 82 4.91 51.07 -12.95
CA LYS A 82 4.66 51.80 -14.23
C LYS A 82 5.73 51.40 -15.28
N ILE A 83 5.59 51.50 -16.62
CA ILE A 83 4.51 51.12 -17.59
C ILE A 83 5.02 51.31 -19.06
N HIS A 84 4.77 50.33 -19.94
CA HIS A 84 4.58 50.35 -21.44
C HIS A 84 5.57 50.82 -22.53
N LYS A 85 5.38 50.13 -23.70
CA LYS A 85 5.68 50.43 -25.13
C LYS A 85 7.16 50.20 -25.57
N GLN A 86 7.46 49.60 -26.74
CA GLN A 86 6.84 49.74 -28.08
C GLN A 86 6.98 48.46 -28.98
N LEU A 87 6.43 48.48 -30.20
CA LEU A 87 6.38 47.40 -31.21
C LEU A 87 7.66 47.28 -32.08
N PHE A 88 8.02 46.07 -32.56
CA PHE A 88 8.42 45.71 -33.95
C PHE A 88 9.03 44.28 -34.03
N THR A 89 8.86 43.60 -35.17
CA THR A 89 9.57 42.37 -35.63
C THR A 89 10.18 42.65 -37.01
N PRO A 90 11.02 41.79 -37.66
CA PRO A 90 11.81 40.62 -37.22
C PRO A 90 13.33 40.75 -37.63
N PHE A 91 14.06 39.61 -37.78
CA PHE A 91 15.33 39.32 -38.53
C PHE A 91 16.68 39.06 -37.81
N SER A 92 17.21 37.85 -38.11
CA SER A 92 18.59 37.42 -38.44
C SER A 92 19.84 37.71 -37.57
N ASP A 93 20.50 36.61 -37.20
CA ASP A 93 21.91 36.25 -37.43
C ASP A 93 23.12 37.11 -36.95
N HIS A 94 23.92 36.44 -36.11
CA HIS A 94 25.38 36.22 -36.23
C HIS A 94 26.44 37.20 -35.65
N TRP A 95 27.34 36.60 -34.83
CA TRP A 95 28.71 36.98 -34.44
C TRP A 95 28.99 38.33 -33.73
N ARG A 96 29.48 38.27 -32.47
CA ARG A 96 30.94 38.30 -32.14
C ARG A 96 31.25 38.19 -30.63
N ARG A 97 31.81 37.02 -30.25
CA ARG A 97 33.06 36.82 -29.48
C ARG A 97 33.60 37.98 -28.62
N CYS A 98 33.58 37.81 -27.29
CA CYS A 98 34.58 38.33 -26.37
C CYS A 98 35.25 37.18 -25.61
N LYS A 99 36.58 37.22 -25.47
CA LYS A 99 37.35 36.40 -24.53
C LYS A 99 37.52 37.20 -23.24
N ASP A 100 37.39 36.57 -22.07
CA ASP A 100 38.56 36.30 -21.21
C ASP A 100 38.21 35.24 -20.13
N PRO A 101 39.18 34.49 -19.56
CA PRO A 101 38.91 33.38 -18.65
C PRO A 101 39.11 33.75 -17.17
N SER A 102 38.25 33.27 -16.29
CA SER A 102 38.61 32.94 -14.91
C SER A 102 37.55 32.06 -14.25
N VAL A 103 38.01 31.24 -13.28
CA VAL A 103 37.23 30.31 -12.43
C VAL A 103 36.75 29.02 -13.13
N GLU A 104 37.52 27.95 -12.93
CA GLU A 104 37.14 26.58 -13.24
C GLU A 104 36.17 26.02 -12.18
N CYS A 105 35.22 25.17 -12.61
CA CYS A 105 34.41 24.36 -11.71
C CYS A 105 35.15 23.06 -11.37
N ILE A 106 35.36 22.77 -10.09
CA ILE A 106 35.98 21.51 -9.64
C ILE A 106 34.90 20.48 -9.33
N SER A 107 34.90 19.37 -10.09
CA SER A 107 34.16 18.15 -9.79
C SER A 107 34.97 17.24 -8.86
N PRO A 108 34.37 16.52 -7.89
CA PRO A 108 35.07 15.49 -7.13
C PRO A 108 34.97 14.12 -7.81
N SER A 109 36.11 13.57 -8.25
CA SER A 109 36.23 12.18 -8.71
C SER A 109 37.11 11.34 -7.77
N SER A 110 36.56 10.23 -7.28
CA SER A 110 37.15 8.92 -6.95
C SER A 110 38.63 8.75 -6.52
N SER A 111 38.82 7.80 -5.57
CA SER A 111 40.02 7.00 -5.23
C SER A 111 41.18 7.74 -4.52
N HIS A 112 41.71 7.26 -3.39
CA HIS A 112 42.29 5.91 -3.19
C HIS A 112 42.14 5.36 -1.75
N ARG A 113 42.42 4.05 -1.59
CA ARG A 113 42.65 3.35 -0.32
C ARG A 113 44.08 3.58 0.18
N ASP A 114 44.32 3.43 1.49
CA ASP A 114 45.07 2.26 2.03
C ASP A 114 45.00 2.20 3.57
N GLU A 115 45.43 1.07 4.12
CA GLU A 115 45.14 0.56 5.47
C GLU A 115 46.05 1.13 6.58
N LEU A 116 45.63 1.03 7.84
CA LEU A 116 46.45 0.48 8.94
C LEU A 116 45.63 0.20 10.21
N GLU A 117 46.11 -0.77 11.00
CA GLU A 117 45.46 -1.35 12.19
C GLU A 117 45.71 -0.55 13.49
N GLY A 118 44.98 -0.86 14.57
CA GLY A 118 45.46 -0.63 15.94
C GLY A 118 44.40 -0.16 16.93
N GLY A 119 43.97 -1.06 17.83
CA GLY A 119 43.02 -0.75 18.91
C GLY A 119 43.59 0.01 20.11
N GLY A 120 42.77 0.16 21.15
CA GLY A 120 43.18 0.67 22.46
C GLY A 120 42.12 1.56 23.12
N ASP A 121 41.66 1.16 24.30
CA ASP A 121 40.85 1.97 25.20
C ASP A 121 41.66 3.16 25.76
N ASP A 122 41.04 4.31 26.05
CA ASP A 122 40.84 4.76 27.45
C ASP A 122 40.14 6.12 27.60
N VAL A 123 39.70 6.39 28.83
CA VAL A 123 38.91 7.54 29.29
C VAL A 123 39.78 8.74 29.70
N ALA A 124 39.45 9.98 29.29
CA ALA A 124 39.56 11.17 30.15
C ALA A 124 38.89 12.46 29.62
N ASP A 125 38.14 13.06 30.53
CA ASP A 125 37.56 14.42 30.60
C ASP A 125 38.51 15.60 30.24
N SER A 126 37.99 16.63 29.56
CA SER A 126 38.27 18.04 29.89
C SER A 126 37.23 19.01 29.31
N SER A 127 37.12 20.20 29.91
CA SER A 127 35.96 21.10 29.86
C SER A 127 36.23 22.48 29.23
N HIS A 128 35.14 23.15 28.82
CA HIS A 128 34.98 24.59 28.51
C HIS A 128 35.81 25.16 27.31
N HIS A 129 35.20 25.82 26.31
CA HIS A 129 34.32 26.99 26.43
C HIS A 129 33.37 27.12 25.22
N THR A 130 32.14 27.61 25.46
CA THR A 130 31.26 28.17 24.41
C THR A 130 31.08 29.67 24.64
N ASP A 131 31.33 30.46 23.59
CA ASP A 131 31.18 31.91 23.62
C ASP A 131 29.71 32.31 23.32
N SER A 132 29.25 33.40 23.93
CA SER A 132 27.86 33.83 23.92
C SER A 132 27.63 35.03 23.02
N SER A 133 26.93 34.85 21.90
CA SER A 133 26.19 35.93 21.25
C SER A 133 24.97 35.41 20.48
N ILE A 134 24.00 36.29 20.24
CA ILE A 134 22.72 36.02 19.54
C ILE A 134 21.67 35.26 20.38
N VAL A 135 21.27 35.83 21.52
CA VAL A 135 19.97 35.55 22.18
C VAL A 135 19.17 36.85 22.28
N ALA A 136 18.39 37.18 21.23
CA ALA A 136 17.43 38.29 21.26
C ALA A 136 16.38 38.29 20.11
N SER A 137 15.73 37.16 19.77
CA SER A 137 14.53 37.17 18.89
C SER A 137 13.72 35.86 18.82
N ARG A 138 13.40 35.20 19.96
CA ARG A 138 12.53 33.98 19.95
C ARG A 138 11.50 33.87 21.09
N GLN A 139 11.13 34.97 21.75
CA GLN A 139 10.33 34.91 22.99
C GLN A 139 8.87 35.38 22.88
N HIS A 140 8.35 35.68 21.68
CA HIS A 140 6.99 36.21 21.48
C HIS A 140 5.96 35.28 20.81
N HIS A 141 6.33 34.05 20.40
CA HIS A 141 5.39 33.11 19.75
C HIS A 141 4.91 31.94 20.63
N TYR A 142 5.27 31.88 21.90
CA TYR A 142 4.87 30.80 22.81
C TYR A 142 3.70 31.12 23.76
N VAL A 143 3.05 32.28 23.61
CA VAL A 143 1.97 32.78 24.50
C VAL A 143 0.57 32.65 23.87
N ARG A 144 0.42 31.87 22.79
CA ARG A 144 -0.86 31.72 22.06
C ARG A 144 -1.31 30.27 21.85
N ILE A 145 -0.96 29.38 22.79
CA ILE A 145 -1.40 27.97 22.83
C ILE A 145 -1.86 27.58 24.26
N GLY A 146 -2.26 28.57 25.08
CA GLY A 146 -2.56 28.40 26.51
C GLY A 146 -4.03 28.55 26.91
N GLU A 147 -4.94 28.89 25.97
CA GLU A 147 -6.32 29.28 26.31
C GLU A 147 -7.42 28.37 25.74
N GLU A 148 -7.14 27.47 24.78
CA GLU A 148 -8.17 26.55 24.24
C GLU A 148 -8.27 25.20 24.97
N VAL A 149 -7.37 24.89 25.91
CA VAL A 149 -7.39 23.62 26.69
C VAL A 149 -8.18 23.75 28.02
N LYS A 150 -9.18 24.65 28.09
CA LYS A 150 -9.98 24.87 29.31
C LYS A 150 -11.47 24.53 29.23
N ASN A 151 -11.98 24.10 28.08
CA ASN A 151 -13.42 23.83 27.89
C ASN A 151 -13.78 22.35 27.58
N ILE A 152 -13.03 21.38 28.13
CA ILE A 152 -13.45 19.96 28.15
C ILE A 152 -13.33 19.36 29.57
N VAL A 153 -13.83 20.07 30.59
CA VAL A 153 -14.11 19.48 31.92
C VAL A 153 -15.45 20.01 32.44
N SER A 154 -16.55 19.52 31.87
CA SER A 154 -17.92 19.85 32.31
C SER A 154 -18.93 18.74 31.97
N ASN A 155 -18.57 17.48 32.28
CA ASN A 155 -19.49 16.33 32.18
C ASN A 155 -19.68 15.66 33.56
N PRO A 156 -20.83 15.84 34.24
CA PRO A 156 -21.01 15.46 35.64
C PRO A 156 -21.36 13.97 35.85
N ARG A 157 -20.77 13.04 35.09
CA ARG A 157 -20.99 11.58 35.23
C ARG A 157 -19.81 10.78 35.79
N VAL A 158 -18.71 11.43 36.21
CA VAL A 158 -17.49 10.75 36.72
C VAL A 158 -17.06 11.26 38.11
N LEU A 159 -18.02 11.52 39.00
CA LEU A 159 -17.75 12.00 40.37
C LEU A 159 -18.70 11.35 41.37
N GLY A 160 -18.37 10.10 41.75
CA GLY A 160 -19.19 9.35 42.70
C GLY A 160 -18.67 7.94 42.98
N LEU A 161 -17.39 7.76 43.33
CA LEU A 161 -16.90 6.47 43.89
C LEU A 161 -15.58 6.54 44.71
N PHE A 162 -15.15 7.69 45.22
CA PHE A 162 -13.99 7.77 46.12
C PHE A 162 -14.24 8.66 47.32
N ASN A 163 -14.78 8.08 48.40
CA ASN A 163 -14.66 8.63 49.74
C ASN A 163 -14.72 7.52 50.79
N GLY A 164 -13.56 6.90 51.05
CA GLY A 164 -13.39 5.84 52.04
C GLY A 164 -11.95 5.80 52.53
N LYS A 165 -11.72 6.16 53.80
CA LYS A 165 -10.38 6.12 54.41
C LYS A 165 -9.95 4.67 54.63
N ALA A 166 -8.84 4.27 54.02
CA ALA A 166 -8.19 2.99 54.29
C ALA A 166 -6.92 3.18 55.16
N LYS A 167 -6.67 2.20 56.03
CA LYS A 167 -5.57 2.13 57.00
C LYS A 167 -4.30 1.58 56.32
N PRO A 168 -3.08 1.98 56.72
CA PRO A 168 -1.86 1.44 56.11
C PRO A 168 -1.65 -0.04 56.50
N GLU A 169 -1.44 -0.88 55.50
CA GLU A 169 -0.94 -2.26 55.64
C GLU A 169 0.44 -2.43 54.99
N ASN A 170 1.14 -3.48 55.42
CA ASN A 170 2.56 -3.72 55.18
C ASN A 170 2.84 -4.11 53.71
N PRO A 171 4.01 -3.75 53.12
CA PRO A 171 4.30 -4.06 51.73
C PRO A 171 4.66 -5.55 51.57
N SER A 172 3.83 -6.30 50.85
CA SER A 172 4.12 -7.68 50.47
C SER A 172 3.76 -7.96 49.01
N LYS A 173 4.75 -8.50 48.30
CA LYS A 173 4.77 -8.89 46.87
C LYS A 173 4.54 -7.77 45.85
N ALA A 174 5.61 -7.50 45.10
CA ALA A 174 5.54 -6.84 43.80
C ALA A 174 4.63 -7.63 42.82
N PRO A 175 4.00 -6.97 41.84
CA PRO A 175 3.24 -7.65 40.79
C PRO A 175 4.15 -8.66 40.08
N THR A 176 3.73 -9.92 40.04
CA THR A 176 4.49 -10.97 39.36
C THR A 176 4.16 -10.90 37.87
N THR A 177 5.09 -10.38 37.07
CA THR A 177 5.01 -10.42 35.61
C THR A 177 4.76 -11.87 35.16
N PRO A 178 3.73 -12.16 34.34
CA PRO A 178 3.51 -13.52 33.88
C PRO A 178 4.68 -13.97 32.98
N SER A 179 5.30 -15.09 33.32
CA SER A 179 6.38 -15.69 32.52
C SER A 179 5.85 -16.14 31.14
N PRO A 180 6.56 -15.85 30.04
CA PRO A 180 6.15 -16.26 28.70
C PRO A 180 6.51 -17.73 28.43
N THR A 181 5.75 -18.66 29.01
CA THR A 181 5.91 -20.12 28.79
C THR A 181 4.61 -20.87 28.51
N SER A 182 3.46 -20.19 28.39
CA SER A 182 2.28 -20.80 27.77
C SER A 182 2.54 -21.07 26.29
N ASN A 183 2.27 -22.28 25.83
CA ASN A 183 2.06 -22.53 24.40
C ASN A 183 1.02 -21.52 23.86
N PRO A 184 1.17 -21.00 22.63
CA PRO A 184 0.20 -20.08 22.06
C PRO A 184 -1.20 -20.72 22.13
N ALA A 185 -2.19 -19.96 22.63
CA ALA A 185 -3.53 -20.50 22.80
C ALA A 185 -4.13 -20.87 21.45
N CYS A 186 -4.87 -21.98 21.43
CA CYS A 186 -5.42 -22.53 20.21
C CYS A 186 -6.50 -21.63 19.61
N VAL A 187 -6.38 -21.36 18.31
CA VAL A 187 -7.31 -20.54 17.55
C VAL A 187 -8.30 -21.44 16.83
N THR A 188 -9.57 -21.38 17.24
CA THR A 188 -10.65 -22.15 16.60
C THR A 188 -11.18 -21.45 15.35
N LEU A 189 -11.85 -22.22 14.47
CA LEU A 189 -12.66 -21.67 13.38
C LEU A 189 -13.65 -20.62 13.88
N LYS A 190 -14.30 -20.87 15.03
CA LYS A 190 -15.22 -19.91 15.67
C LYS A 190 -14.51 -18.62 16.11
N THR A 191 -13.28 -18.71 16.63
CA THR A 191 -12.47 -17.54 17.02
C THR A 191 -12.17 -16.69 15.79
N TYR A 192 -11.67 -17.30 14.71
CA TYR A 192 -11.38 -16.65 13.43
C TYR A 192 -12.62 -15.95 12.83
N ASP A 193 -13.75 -16.66 12.76
CA ASP A 193 -15.03 -16.12 12.27
C ASP A 193 -15.62 -15.01 13.15
N THR A 194 -15.21 -14.94 14.41
CA THR A 194 -15.62 -13.86 15.31
C THR A 194 -14.74 -12.62 15.12
N ILE A 195 -13.43 -12.81 14.87
CA ILE A 195 -12.52 -11.70 14.52
C ILE A 195 -13.02 -11.02 13.23
N ASP A 196 -13.38 -11.81 12.21
CA ASP A 196 -13.95 -11.29 10.95
C ASP A 196 -15.13 -10.35 11.20
N LYS A 197 -16.14 -10.81 11.95
CA LYS A 197 -17.35 -10.02 12.25
C LYS A 197 -17.09 -8.78 13.10
N ASP A 198 -16.13 -8.83 14.03
CA ASP A 198 -15.78 -7.66 14.83
C ASP A 198 -15.04 -6.60 14.01
N ILE A 199 -14.13 -7.02 13.12
CA ILE A 199 -13.45 -6.12 12.17
C ILE A 199 -14.48 -5.49 11.20
N GLU A 200 -15.44 -6.28 10.71
CA GLU A 200 -16.51 -5.78 9.84
C GLU A 200 -17.36 -4.73 10.56
N LYS A 201 -17.70 -4.99 11.83
CA LYS A 201 -18.47 -4.08 12.68
C LYS A 201 -17.73 -2.76 12.95
N ILE A 202 -16.42 -2.80 13.23
CA ILE A 202 -15.61 -1.59 13.42
C ILE A 202 -15.55 -0.81 12.11
N SER A 203 -15.23 -1.46 11.00
CA SER A 203 -15.15 -0.85 9.67
C SER A 203 -16.46 -0.14 9.29
N LYS A 204 -17.61 -0.82 9.42
CA LYS A 204 -18.95 -0.24 9.17
C LYS A 204 -19.32 0.91 10.12
N GLY A 205 -18.69 0.99 11.29
CA GLY A 205 -18.84 2.11 12.22
C GLY A 205 -18.08 3.38 11.81
N ILE A 206 -17.10 3.27 10.91
CA ILE A 206 -16.31 4.41 10.42
C ILE A 206 -17.02 5.01 9.20
N THR A 207 -17.63 6.19 9.39
CA THR A 207 -18.40 6.89 8.35
C THR A 207 -17.53 7.70 7.39
N ASP A 208 -16.41 8.24 7.87
CA ASP A 208 -15.46 8.95 7.00
C ASP A 208 -14.69 7.95 6.12
N VAL A 209 -14.86 8.10 4.81
CA VAL A 209 -14.31 7.24 3.75
C VAL A 209 -12.79 7.12 3.89
N LYS A 210 -12.09 8.24 4.07
CA LYS A 210 -10.61 8.26 4.19
C LYS A 210 -10.14 7.57 5.46
N SER A 211 -10.83 7.76 6.59
CA SER A 211 -10.53 7.09 7.85
C SER A 211 -10.83 5.58 7.80
N ARG A 212 -11.87 5.16 7.08
CA ARG A 212 -12.17 3.74 6.87
C ARG A 212 -11.13 3.07 5.96
N GLY A 213 -10.74 3.72 4.87
CA GLY A 213 -9.62 3.29 4.02
C GLY A 213 -8.29 3.18 4.79
N ARG A 214 -7.99 4.14 5.67
CA ARG A 214 -6.83 4.09 6.58
C ARG A 214 -6.90 2.93 7.57
N PHE A 215 -8.07 2.63 8.14
CA PHE A 215 -8.26 1.49 9.04
C PHE A 215 -8.02 0.17 8.31
N LEU A 216 -8.69 -0.03 7.16
CA LEU A 216 -8.61 -1.25 6.35
C LEU A 216 -7.18 -1.49 5.82
N GLY A 217 -6.64 -0.55 5.04
CA GLY A 217 -5.28 -0.64 4.51
C GLY A 217 -4.22 -0.65 5.61
N GLY A 218 -4.46 0.04 6.73
CA GLY A 218 -3.56 0.08 7.89
C GLY A 218 -3.42 -1.26 8.61
N ILE A 219 -4.47 -2.08 8.69
CA ILE A 219 -4.40 -3.44 9.24
C ILE A 219 -3.58 -4.36 8.34
N VAL A 220 -3.81 -4.32 7.02
CA VAL A 220 -3.02 -5.11 6.06
C VAL A 220 -1.56 -4.69 6.08
N ARG A 221 -1.30 -3.37 6.13
CA ARG A 221 0.04 -2.79 6.27
C ARG A 221 0.72 -3.19 7.58
N LEU A 222 0.00 -3.26 8.71
CA LEU A 222 0.56 -3.72 10.00
C LEU A 222 1.16 -5.13 9.85
N VAL A 223 0.41 -6.06 9.27
CA VAL A 223 0.88 -7.44 9.03
C VAL A 223 2.02 -7.49 8.01
N ALA A 224 1.96 -6.66 6.95
CA ALA A 224 3.04 -6.59 5.98
C ALA A 224 4.35 -6.06 6.62
N HIS A 225 4.27 -5.03 7.46
CA HIS A 225 5.43 -4.48 8.15
C HIS A 225 6.02 -5.42 9.21
N ASP A 226 5.19 -6.32 9.77
CA ASP A 226 5.61 -7.44 10.63
C ASP A 226 6.40 -8.47 9.81
N PHE A 227 5.83 -9.04 8.73
CA PHE A 227 6.55 -10.08 7.97
C PHE A 227 7.74 -9.58 7.12
N MET A 228 7.74 -8.31 6.68
CA MET A 228 8.79 -7.79 5.78
C MET A 228 10.12 -7.49 6.47
N ASP A 229 10.18 -7.50 7.81
CA ASP A 229 11.44 -7.36 8.53
C ASP A 229 12.23 -8.68 8.63
N TYR A 230 11.64 -9.79 8.17
CA TYR A 230 12.25 -11.11 8.19
C TYR A 230 13.55 -11.15 7.38
N ASP A 231 14.59 -11.78 7.94
CA ASP A 231 15.86 -12.04 7.24
C ASP A 231 16.33 -13.49 7.45
N ARG A 232 16.18 -14.32 6.42
CA ARG A 232 16.65 -15.71 6.41
C ARG A 232 18.16 -15.86 6.65
N ASN A 233 18.94 -14.80 6.42
CA ASN A 233 20.38 -14.79 6.58
C ASN A 233 20.79 -14.40 8.02
N ASN A 234 19.86 -13.94 8.86
CA ASN A 234 20.11 -13.56 10.25
C ASN A 234 19.56 -14.61 11.22
N SER A 235 20.37 -15.62 11.54
CA SER A 235 19.99 -16.70 12.46
C SER A 235 19.79 -16.26 13.91
N THR A 236 20.33 -15.11 14.33
CA THR A 236 20.22 -14.60 15.71
C THR A 236 18.93 -13.79 15.91
N HIS A 237 18.60 -12.95 14.93
CA HIS A 237 17.42 -12.10 14.92
C HIS A 237 16.74 -12.18 13.55
N PRO A 238 16.08 -13.31 13.24
CA PRO A 238 15.39 -13.48 11.97
C PRO A 238 14.19 -12.56 11.84
N PHE A 239 13.50 -12.24 12.95
CA PHE A 239 12.21 -11.53 13.01
C PHE A 239 11.13 -12.20 12.14
N GLY A 240 10.28 -11.43 11.45
CA GLY A 240 9.16 -11.89 10.64
C GLY A 240 7.81 -11.76 11.36
N PRO A 241 6.80 -12.58 10.99
CA PRO A 241 5.45 -12.49 11.54
C PRO A 241 5.38 -12.96 12.99
N ASP A 242 5.91 -12.15 13.90
CA ASP A 242 6.05 -12.39 15.34
C ASP A 242 5.39 -11.30 16.20
N GLY A 243 4.55 -10.44 15.61
CA GLY A 243 3.71 -9.52 16.35
C GLY A 243 4.49 -8.34 16.93
N CYS A 244 5.56 -7.92 16.26
CA CYS A 244 6.40 -6.81 16.66
C CYS A 244 6.81 -5.94 15.47
N PHE A 245 6.60 -4.63 15.60
CA PHE A 245 7.20 -3.65 14.71
C PHE A 245 7.92 -2.56 15.52
N ASN A 246 9.02 -2.01 14.98
CA ASN A 246 9.72 -0.91 15.63
C ASN A 246 8.87 0.38 15.53
N ALA A 247 8.09 0.67 16.58
CA ALA A 247 7.11 1.75 16.61
C ALA A 247 7.70 3.17 16.47
N THR A 248 8.97 3.38 16.79
CA THR A 248 9.63 4.69 16.67
C THR A 248 10.29 4.91 15.31
N HIS A 249 10.39 3.87 14.47
CA HIS A 249 11.03 3.99 13.17
C HIS A 249 10.14 4.79 12.18
N PRO A 250 10.68 5.76 11.41
CA PRO A 250 9.90 6.59 10.49
C PRO A 250 9.02 5.81 9.51
N ALA A 251 9.48 4.66 9.01
CA ALA A 251 8.71 3.83 8.09
C ALA A 251 7.48 3.12 8.73
N ASN A 252 7.36 3.12 10.07
CA ASN A 252 6.21 2.59 10.81
C ASN A 252 5.25 3.69 11.31
N ARG A 253 5.44 4.96 10.91
CA ARG A 253 4.47 6.03 11.19
C ARG A 253 3.09 5.70 10.60
N GLY A 254 2.05 6.18 11.27
CA GLY A 254 0.67 5.75 11.07
C GLY A 254 0.34 4.47 11.86
N ILE A 255 1.16 3.43 11.78
CA ILE A 255 0.89 2.14 12.45
C ILE A 255 0.84 2.34 13.97
N ALA A 256 1.91 2.88 14.55
CA ALA A 256 2.03 3.12 16.00
C ALA A 256 1.02 4.14 16.57
N SER A 257 0.44 4.99 15.72
CA SER A 257 -0.33 6.16 16.14
C SER A 257 -1.83 6.05 15.89
N ILE A 258 -2.26 5.30 14.87
CA ILE A 258 -3.69 5.18 14.50
C ILE A 258 -4.17 3.76 14.21
N ILE A 259 -3.30 2.74 14.17
CA ILE A 259 -3.71 1.32 13.96
C ILE A 259 -3.46 0.47 15.21
N TRP A 260 -2.24 0.50 15.75
CA TRP A 260 -1.83 -0.28 16.91
C TRP A 260 -1.29 0.62 18.02
N CYS A 261 -2.22 1.16 18.80
CA CYS A 261 -1.97 2.12 19.88
C CYS A 261 -2.95 1.90 21.04
N THR A 262 -2.66 2.43 22.23
CA THR A 262 -3.45 2.18 23.46
C THR A 262 -4.92 2.61 23.41
N THR A 263 -5.31 3.42 22.43
CA THR A 263 -6.69 3.89 22.20
C THR A 263 -7.24 3.50 20.83
N CYS A 264 -6.50 2.72 20.06
CA CYS A 264 -6.88 2.29 18.72
C CYS A 264 -7.88 1.12 18.79
N GLU A 265 -8.96 1.18 18.01
CA GLU A 265 -10.05 0.18 18.04
C GLU A 265 -9.55 -1.27 17.87
N LEU A 266 -8.56 -1.50 17.00
CA LEU A 266 -7.96 -2.82 16.79
C LEU A 266 -7.23 -3.35 18.06
N THR A 267 -6.51 -2.48 18.76
CA THR A 267 -5.82 -2.83 20.02
C THR A 267 -6.82 -3.01 21.15
N LEU A 268 -7.84 -2.14 21.25
CA LEU A 268 -8.92 -2.28 22.23
C LEU A 268 -9.69 -3.58 22.04
N LEU A 269 -9.99 -3.97 20.79
CA LEU A 269 -10.61 -5.25 20.45
C LEU A 269 -9.75 -6.43 20.89
N TYR A 270 -8.43 -6.38 20.63
CA TYR A 270 -7.51 -7.41 21.08
C TYR A 270 -7.50 -7.55 22.60
N GLU A 271 -7.21 -6.47 23.34
CA GLU A 271 -7.07 -6.51 24.79
C GLU A 271 -8.36 -7.00 25.49
N GLN A 272 -9.53 -6.57 24.99
CA GLN A 272 -10.83 -6.91 25.59
C GLN A 272 -11.31 -8.33 25.29
N LYS A 273 -10.92 -8.94 24.17
CA LYS A 273 -11.55 -10.17 23.66
C LYS A 273 -10.58 -11.26 23.20
N TYR A 274 -9.39 -10.89 22.73
CA TYR A 274 -8.43 -11.80 22.07
C TYR A 274 -7.06 -11.89 22.76
N SER A 275 -6.86 -11.22 23.90
CA SER A 275 -5.64 -11.28 24.74
C SER A 275 -5.28 -12.67 25.29
N HIS A 276 -6.08 -13.71 24.98
CA HIS A 276 -5.75 -15.11 25.23
C HIS A 276 -4.88 -15.74 24.14
N MET A 277 -4.93 -15.24 22.89
CA MET A 277 -4.08 -15.66 21.77
C MET A 277 -2.96 -14.63 21.52
N SER A 278 -1.95 -14.95 20.71
CA SER A 278 -0.86 -14.01 20.42
C SER A 278 -1.33 -12.82 19.56
N LYS A 279 -0.71 -11.66 19.76
CA LYS A 279 -0.91 -10.47 18.89
C LYS A 279 -0.62 -10.82 17.44
N ALA A 280 0.47 -11.56 17.20
CA ALA A 280 0.89 -12.02 15.88
C ALA A 280 -0.21 -12.82 15.15
N ASP A 281 -0.83 -13.79 15.82
CA ASP A 281 -1.93 -14.56 15.24
C ASP A 281 -3.20 -13.71 15.04
N PHE A 282 -3.46 -12.75 15.94
CA PHE A 282 -4.60 -11.85 15.85
C PHE A 282 -4.46 -10.84 14.70
N TRP A 283 -3.28 -10.25 14.50
CA TRP A 283 -3.02 -9.32 13.39
C TRP A 283 -3.25 -9.99 12.04
N VAL A 284 -2.70 -11.20 11.83
CA VAL A 284 -2.90 -11.95 10.58
C VAL A 284 -4.37 -12.32 10.38
N ALA A 285 -5.10 -12.69 11.44
CA ALA A 285 -6.54 -12.96 11.35
C ALA A 285 -7.35 -11.68 11.00
N ALA A 286 -6.98 -10.53 11.58
CA ALA A 286 -7.62 -9.25 11.28
C ALA A 286 -7.33 -8.76 9.85
N ALA A 287 -6.10 -8.95 9.34
CA ALA A 287 -5.78 -8.64 7.94
C ALA A 287 -6.50 -9.58 6.97
N ASN A 288 -6.59 -10.88 7.28
CA ASN A 288 -7.42 -11.80 6.49
C ASN A 288 -8.88 -11.37 6.46
N ALA A 289 -9.45 -10.94 7.59
CA ALA A 289 -10.81 -10.41 7.67
C ALA A 289 -11.00 -9.19 6.77
N VAL A 290 -10.08 -8.21 6.83
CA VAL A 290 -10.09 -7.05 5.93
C VAL A 290 -10.09 -7.52 4.47
N ILE A 291 -9.09 -8.29 4.04
CA ILE A 291 -8.92 -8.74 2.65
C ILE A 291 -10.16 -9.52 2.17
N ARG A 292 -10.72 -10.38 3.02
CA ARG A 292 -11.95 -11.12 2.74
C ARG A 292 -13.13 -10.19 2.50
N GLN A 293 -13.35 -9.22 3.40
CA GLN A 293 -14.49 -8.30 3.32
C GLN A 293 -14.37 -7.36 2.13
N THR A 294 -13.18 -6.82 1.87
CA THR A 294 -12.91 -5.87 0.79
C THR A 294 -12.82 -6.54 -0.59
N SER A 295 -12.54 -7.85 -0.66
CA SER A 295 -12.71 -8.66 -1.89
C SER A 295 -14.13 -9.23 -2.06
N LEU A 296 -15.11 -8.71 -1.32
CA LEU A 296 -16.52 -9.14 -1.33
C LEU A 296 -16.71 -10.65 -1.06
N GLY A 297 -15.79 -11.26 -0.32
CA GLY A 297 -15.79 -12.69 0.01
C GLY A 297 -15.08 -13.59 -0.99
N ALA A 298 -14.50 -13.07 -2.08
CA ALA A 298 -13.77 -13.86 -3.05
C ALA A 298 -12.48 -14.50 -2.47
N LEU A 299 -11.86 -13.85 -1.48
CA LEU A 299 -10.67 -14.34 -0.78
C LEU A 299 -11.01 -14.74 0.67
N ASP A 300 -11.49 -15.96 0.91
CA ASP A 300 -11.85 -16.40 2.29
C ASP A 300 -10.63 -16.53 3.22
N LEU A 301 -9.44 -16.87 2.69
CA LEU A 301 -8.14 -17.02 3.36
C LEU A 301 -8.08 -17.97 4.60
N ARG A 302 -9.23 -18.49 5.05
CA ARG A 302 -9.44 -19.37 6.20
C ARG A 302 -8.67 -20.68 6.10
N SER A 303 -8.69 -21.31 4.92
CA SER A 303 -8.00 -22.59 4.65
C SER A 303 -6.47 -22.45 4.64
N THR A 304 -5.97 -21.26 4.32
CA THR A 304 -4.54 -20.89 4.35
C THR A 304 -4.09 -20.37 5.71
N TYR A 305 -4.99 -19.87 6.56
CA TYR A 305 -4.62 -19.36 7.87
C TYR A 305 -4.13 -20.48 8.79
N LYS A 306 -2.99 -20.22 9.42
CA LYS A 306 -2.39 -21.05 10.47
C LYS A 306 -2.12 -20.18 11.68
N TRP A 307 -2.27 -20.74 12.87
CA TRP A 307 -1.99 -20.11 14.16
C TRP A 307 -0.81 -20.79 14.86
N GLY A 308 -0.31 -20.22 15.95
CA GLY A 308 0.82 -20.72 16.72
C GLY A 308 2.03 -19.79 16.69
N ARG A 309 1.90 -18.56 16.18
CA ARG A 309 2.95 -17.54 16.26
C ARG A 309 3.20 -17.18 17.71
N LYS A 310 4.47 -16.97 18.05
CA LYS A 310 4.89 -16.48 19.37
C LYS A 310 5.17 -15.00 19.28
N ASP A 311 4.58 -14.21 20.17
CA ASP A 311 4.84 -12.78 20.22
C ASP A 311 6.29 -12.49 20.61
N ALA A 312 7.00 -11.71 19.80
CA ALA A 312 8.25 -11.09 20.22
C ALA A 312 7.98 -9.93 21.17
N ALA A 313 8.79 -9.84 22.23
CA ALA A 313 8.74 -8.74 23.19
C ALA A 313 9.41 -7.46 22.65
N SER A 314 10.36 -7.60 21.72
CA SER A 314 11.08 -6.49 21.10
C SER A 314 11.76 -6.92 19.80
N CYS A 315 11.77 -6.01 18.82
CA CYS A 315 12.32 -6.20 17.48
C CYS A 315 13.26 -5.01 17.12
N PRO A 316 14.43 -4.90 17.78
CA PRO A 316 15.33 -3.77 17.61
C PRO A 316 15.89 -3.71 16.18
N GLY A 317 15.74 -2.55 15.52
CA GLY A 317 16.21 -2.36 14.14
C GLY A 317 15.33 -2.95 13.04
N ALA A 318 14.22 -3.64 13.38
CA ALA A 318 13.23 -4.17 12.43
C ALA A 318 12.78 -3.16 11.36
N GLY A 319 12.49 -1.93 11.77
CA GLY A 319 12.07 -0.86 10.87
C GLY A 319 13.08 -0.50 9.75
N SER A 320 14.35 -0.87 9.89
CA SER A 320 15.36 -0.70 8.83
C SER A 320 15.39 -1.84 7.81
N ARG A 321 14.55 -2.88 7.99
CA ARG A 321 14.46 -4.06 7.13
C ARG A 321 13.22 -4.09 6.24
N ILE A 322 12.26 -3.20 6.44
CA ILE A 322 11.12 -3.03 5.53
C ILE A 322 11.50 -2.14 4.32
N PRO A 323 10.82 -2.27 3.16
CA PRO A 323 11.20 -1.54 1.95
C PRO A 323 10.99 -0.04 2.13
N ASN A 324 11.86 0.75 1.51
CA ASN A 324 11.60 2.16 1.26
C ASN A 324 10.98 2.32 -0.15
N ALA A 325 10.34 3.47 -0.40
CA ALA A 325 9.64 3.77 -1.64
C ALA A 325 10.56 4.14 -2.83
N ALA A 326 11.89 4.05 -2.71
CA ALA A 326 12.81 4.64 -3.69
C ALA A 326 12.91 3.88 -5.02
N GLY A 327 12.59 2.58 -5.07
CA GLY A 327 12.64 1.77 -6.29
C GLY A 327 12.87 0.28 -6.02
N CYS A 328 12.99 -0.50 -7.09
CA CYS A 328 12.96 -1.97 -7.02
C CYS A 328 14.16 -2.61 -6.32
N GLY A 329 15.30 -1.93 -6.18
CA GLY A 329 16.41 -2.42 -5.35
C GLY A 329 15.98 -2.65 -3.88
N SER A 330 15.01 -1.87 -3.38
CA SER A 330 14.41 -2.10 -2.06
C SER A 330 13.45 -3.30 -2.05
N VAL A 331 12.72 -3.54 -3.15
CA VAL A 331 11.83 -4.71 -3.31
C VAL A 331 12.65 -6.00 -3.38
N GLU A 332 13.69 -6.03 -4.21
CA GLU A 332 14.62 -7.15 -4.35
C GLU A 332 15.40 -7.43 -3.04
N GLY A 333 15.86 -6.38 -2.36
CA GLY A 333 16.54 -6.50 -1.06
C GLY A 333 15.65 -7.08 0.05
N VAL A 334 14.34 -6.78 0.03
CA VAL A 334 13.38 -7.32 1.01
C VAL A 334 12.88 -8.69 0.58
N PHE A 335 12.07 -8.73 -0.48
CA PHE A 335 11.27 -9.90 -0.85
C PHE A 335 12.17 -11.04 -1.36
N LEU A 336 13.10 -10.76 -2.28
CA LEU A 336 13.92 -11.80 -2.90
C LEU A 336 15.13 -12.19 -2.03
N THR A 337 15.84 -11.20 -1.49
CA THR A 337 17.12 -11.45 -0.80
C THR A 337 16.93 -11.93 0.63
N ARG A 338 16.19 -11.17 1.44
CA ARG A 338 15.95 -11.46 2.87
C ARG A 338 14.81 -12.44 3.11
N MET A 339 13.67 -12.27 2.44
CA MET A 339 12.54 -13.19 2.57
C MET A 339 12.68 -14.45 1.69
N GLY A 340 13.43 -14.41 0.59
CA GLY A 340 13.57 -15.58 -0.29
C GLY A 340 12.31 -15.90 -1.10
N LEU A 341 11.45 -14.91 -1.31
CA LEU A 341 10.29 -14.96 -2.20
C LEU A 341 10.72 -14.74 -3.67
N THR A 342 9.81 -14.99 -4.60
CA THR A 342 10.03 -14.75 -6.05
C THR A 342 9.61 -13.32 -6.46
N TRP A 343 9.96 -12.88 -7.68
CA TRP A 343 9.37 -11.64 -8.23
C TRP A 343 7.85 -11.77 -8.36
N LYS A 344 7.35 -12.95 -8.77
CA LYS A 344 5.92 -13.24 -8.79
C LYS A 344 5.26 -13.02 -7.43
N ASP A 345 5.84 -13.59 -6.36
CA ASP A 345 5.33 -13.40 -4.99
C ASP A 345 5.39 -11.93 -4.56
N ALA A 346 6.45 -11.20 -4.89
CA ALA A 346 6.60 -9.78 -4.57
C ALA A 346 5.54 -8.91 -5.27
N VAL A 347 5.32 -9.09 -6.58
CA VAL A 347 4.30 -8.36 -7.36
C VAL A 347 2.90 -8.63 -6.82
N VAL A 348 2.57 -9.91 -6.55
CA VAL A 348 1.27 -10.30 -5.99
C VAL A 348 1.04 -9.68 -4.61
N LEU A 349 2.07 -9.61 -3.76
CA LEU A 349 1.97 -8.96 -2.45
C LEU A 349 1.87 -7.43 -2.53
N ILE A 350 2.61 -6.79 -3.44
CA ILE A 350 2.53 -5.34 -3.71
C ILE A 350 1.14 -4.96 -4.24
N GLY A 351 0.43 -5.87 -4.92
CA GLY A 351 -0.98 -5.71 -5.30
C GLY A 351 -1.92 -5.31 -4.15
N ALA A 352 -1.54 -5.54 -2.88
CA ALA A 352 -2.26 -5.03 -1.72
C ALA A 352 -2.34 -3.48 -1.66
N HIS A 353 -1.52 -2.75 -2.41
CA HIS A 353 -1.66 -1.29 -2.63
C HIS A 353 -2.99 -0.90 -3.31
N THR A 354 -3.75 -1.86 -3.85
CA THR A 354 -5.17 -1.68 -4.22
C THR A 354 -6.04 -1.16 -3.05
N LEU A 355 -5.59 -1.33 -1.79
CA LEU A 355 -6.33 -0.98 -0.58
C LEU A 355 -5.66 0.14 0.22
N GLY A 356 -6.38 1.24 0.44
CA GLY A 356 -5.97 2.38 1.24
C GLY A 356 -5.23 3.47 0.45
N ARG A 357 -4.41 4.26 1.14
CA ARG A 357 -3.76 5.45 0.58
C ARG A 357 -2.43 5.79 1.24
N GLY A 358 -1.59 6.52 0.52
CA GLY A 358 -0.48 7.29 1.08
C GLY A 358 -0.98 8.43 1.98
N ASN A 359 -0.11 8.85 2.91
CA ASN A 359 -0.34 10.05 3.70
C ASN A 359 0.98 10.85 3.86
N SER A 360 0.93 12.14 3.52
CA SER A 360 2.08 13.05 3.58
C SER A 360 2.74 13.16 4.96
N GLU A 361 1.98 13.11 6.06
CA GLU A 361 2.52 13.20 7.43
C GLU A 361 3.24 11.91 7.87
N PHE A 362 2.79 10.75 7.38
CA PHE A 362 3.35 9.45 7.74
C PHE A 362 4.54 9.06 6.86
N SER A 363 4.35 9.02 5.55
CA SER A 363 5.36 8.55 4.58
C SER A 363 6.01 9.67 3.77
N GLY A 364 5.38 10.84 3.65
CA GLY A 364 5.80 11.89 2.71
C GLY A 364 5.21 11.75 1.30
N HIS A 365 4.33 10.77 1.11
CA HIS A 365 3.65 10.45 -0.15
C HIS A 365 2.14 10.54 0.07
N ASP A 366 1.42 11.30 -0.75
CA ASP A 366 -0.03 11.51 -0.58
C ASP A 366 -0.83 11.06 -1.80
N GLY A 367 -1.92 10.34 -1.56
CA GLY A 367 -2.86 9.93 -2.60
C GLY A 367 -3.28 8.46 -2.57
N THR A 368 -4.28 8.12 -3.38
CA THR A 368 -4.77 6.76 -3.62
C THR A 368 -4.09 6.14 -4.85
N TRP A 369 -3.87 4.83 -4.84
CA TRP A 369 -3.42 4.09 -6.02
C TRP A 369 -4.53 3.98 -7.09
N LYS A 370 -5.78 3.86 -6.63
CA LYS A 370 -7.02 3.87 -7.42
C LYS A 370 -7.60 5.28 -7.58
N ASP A 371 -8.57 5.40 -8.49
CA ASP A 371 -9.25 6.65 -8.85
C ASP A 371 -9.90 7.38 -7.66
N THR A 372 -10.63 6.66 -6.80
CA THR A 372 -11.33 7.24 -5.65
C THR A 372 -10.94 6.60 -4.31
N GLU A 373 -11.30 7.28 -3.21
CA GLU A 373 -11.11 6.78 -1.84
C GLU A 373 -12.11 5.66 -1.51
N GLU A 374 -13.24 5.62 -2.21
CA GLU A 374 -14.23 4.56 -2.22
C GLU A 374 -13.68 3.30 -2.90
N ASP A 375 -13.12 3.41 -4.10
CA ASP A 375 -12.51 2.28 -4.82
C ASP A 375 -11.31 1.72 -4.04
N ALA A 376 -10.54 2.60 -3.39
CA ALA A 376 -9.45 2.24 -2.48
C ALA A 376 -9.88 1.48 -1.21
N GLN A 377 -11.16 1.09 -1.09
CA GLN A 377 -11.66 0.16 -0.06
C GLN A 377 -12.04 -1.21 -0.61
N VAL A 378 -11.87 -1.44 -1.92
CA VAL A 378 -12.08 -2.73 -2.58
C VAL A 378 -10.72 -3.40 -2.79
N PHE A 379 -10.63 -4.70 -2.52
CA PHE A 379 -9.41 -5.48 -2.72
C PHE A 379 -9.52 -6.30 -4.00
N ASP A 380 -8.94 -5.79 -5.08
CA ASP A 380 -9.08 -6.28 -6.45
C ASP A 380 -7.77 -6.02 -7.26
N SER A 381 -7.74 -6.47 -8.52
CA SER A 381 -6.59 -6.30 -9.43
C SER A 381 -6.42 -4.89 -9.98
N GLN A 382 -7.27 -3.91 -9.64
CA GLN A 382 -7.27 -2.59 -10.29
C GLN A 382 -5.91 -1.90 -10.18
N PHE A 383 -5.17 -2.05 -9.07
CA PHE A 383 -3.79 -1.54 -8.93
C PHE A 383 -2.91 -1.84 -10.17
N PHE A 384 -3.00 -3.05 -10.74
CA PHE A 384 -2.21 -3.44 -11.91
C PHE A 384 -2.73 -2.79 -13.20
N HIS A 385 -4.06 -2.62 -13.33
CA HIS A 385 -4.65 -1.83 -14.42
C HIS A 385 -4.24 -0.35 -14.32
N GLU A 386 -4.13 0.22 -13.12
CA GLU A 386 -3.71 1.61 -12.90
C GLU A 386 -2.23 1.84 -13.26
N VAL A 387 -1.33 0.90 -12.93
CA VAL A 387 0.10 0.95 -13.28
C VAL A 387 0.32 1.06 -14.79
N LEU A 388 -0.46 0.32 -15.59
CA LEU A 388 -0.29 0.21 -17.04
C LEU A 388 -1.23 1.11 -17.86
N GLY A 389 -2.39 1.44 -17.32
CA GLY A 389 -3.48 2.12 -18.04
C GLY A 389 -3.43 3.65 -17.99
N ASN A 390 -2.44 4.25 -17.32
CA ASN A 390 -2.33 5.70 -17.14
C ASN A 390 -0.96 6.26 -17.57
N SER A 391 -0.96 7.55 -17.90
CA SER A 391 0.28 8.33 -18.08
C SER A 391 0.71 8.93 -16.75
N TRP A 392 1.56 8.22 -16.01
CA TRP A 392 2.16 8.67 -14.76
C TRP A 392 3.35 9.58 -15.04
N GLU A 393 3.42 10.70 -14.32
CA GLU A 393 4.58 11.60 -14.31
C GLU A 393 5.18 11.79 -12.91
N PRO A 394 6.47 12.13 -12.80
CA PRO A 394 7.15 12.23 -11.50
C PRO A 394 6.71 13.47 -10.74
N ARG A 395 6.19 13.26 -9.54
CA ARG A 395 5.93 14.31 -8.54
C ARG A 395 7.09 14.33 -7.54
N ASN A 396 7.51 15.52 -7.11
CA ASN A 396 8.72 15.70 -6.28
C ASN A 396 10.00 15.13 -6.94
N ALA A 397 10.14 15.28 -8.27
CA ALA A 397 11.25 14.75 -9.05
C ALA A 397 12.64 15.07 -8.44
N GLY A 398 13.48 14.04 -8.29
CA GLY A 398 14.82 14.16 -7.70
C GLY A 398 14.86 14.34 -6.17
N LEU A 399 13.72 14.37 -5.48
CA LEU A 399 13.66 14.44 -4.01
C LEU A 399 13.53 13.03 -3.39
N ARG A 400 13.85 12.91 -2.09
CA ARG A 400 13.79 11.64 -1.35
C ARG A 400 12.37 11.05 -1.25
N ASN A 401 11.34 11.90 -1.39
CA ASN A 401 9.93 11.51 -1.43
C ASN A 401 9.35 11.64 -2.85
N GLN A 402 10.18 11.47 -3.89
CA GLN A 402 9.68 11.33 -5.25
C GLN A 402 8.67 10.19 -5.31
N ASP A 403 7.55 10.49 -5.92
CA ASP A 403 6.48 9.57 -6.28
C ASP A 403 5.92 9.99 -7.63
N TRP A 404 4.78 9.44 -8.01
CA TRP A 404 4.18 9.62 -9.32
C TRP A 404 2.71 9.96 -9.17
N THR A 405 2.23 10.79 -10.09
CA THR A 405 0.85 11.27 -10.08
C THR A 405 0.34 11.42 -11.50
N ILE A 406 -0.95 11.72 -11.62
CA ILE A 406 -1.64 12.05 -12.86
C ILE A 406 -2.19 13.46 -12.65
N VAL A 407 -1.54 14.48 -13.21
CA VAL A 407 -1.80 15.89 -12.84
C VAL A 407 -3.18 16.41 -13.28
N THR A 408 -3.88 15.70 -14.16
CA THR A 408 -5.28 15.97 -14.50
C THR A 408 -6.29 15.49 -13.45
N ASP A 409 -5.85 14.82 -12.38
CA ASP A 409 -6.74 14.14 -11.43
C ASP A 409 -6.98 14.96 -10.12
N PRO A 410 -8.24 15.31 -9.78
CA PRO A 410 -8.58 16.06 -8.58
C PRO A 410 -8.48 15.25 -7.27
N ASN A 411 -8.44 13.92 -7.33
CA ASN A 411 -8.50 13.02 -6.18
C ASN A 411 -7.14 12.78 -5.52
N THR A 412 -6.05 13.32 -6.10
CA THR A 412 -4.65 13.08 -5.70
C THR A 412 -4.26 11.61 -5.87
N ARG A 413 -3.81 11.25 -7.07
CA ARG A 413 -3.33 9.89 -7.40
C ARG A 413 -1.88 9.68 -6.99
N LEU A 414 -1.54 8.44 -6.64
CA LEU A 414 -0.23 8.02 -6.19
C LEU A 414 0.20 6.70 -6.83
N MET A 415 1.41 6.68 -7.39
CA MET A 415 2.24 5.47 -7.48
C MET A 415 3.62 5.78 -6.89
N LEU A 416 4.22 4.82 -6.18
CA LEU A 416 5.59 4.93 -5.68
C LEU A 416 6.58 4.47 -6.77
N ASN A 417 7.87 4.83 -6.66
CA ASN A 417 8.88 4.25 -7.56
C ASN A 417 8.89 2.71 -7.45
N THR A 418 8.58 2.14 -6.28
CA THR A 418 8.46 0.69 -6.07
C THR A 418 7.30 0.03 -6.81
N ASP A 419 6.29 0.81 -7.22
CA ASP A 419 5.13 0.29 -7.94
C ASP A 419 5.40 0.28 -9.46
N LEU A 420 5.90 1.40 -10.00
CA LEU A 420 6.17 1.52 -11.44
C LEU A 420 7.44 0.78 -11.88
N CYS A 421 8.43 0.58 -11.00
CA CYS A 421 9.65 -0.18 -11.35
C CYS A 421 9.40 -1.67 -11.62
N LEU A 422 8.19 -2.18 -11.34
CA LEU A 422 7.75 -3.54 -11.69
C LEU A 422 7.51 -3.69 -13.21
N VAL A 423 7.31 -2.58 -13.92
CA VAL A 423 6.99 -2.51 -15.36
C VAL A 423 8.02 -1.69 -16.14
N TYR A 424 8.58 -0.64 -15.54
CA TYR A 424 9.40 0.37 -16.22
C TYR A 424 10.83 0.46 -15.64
N ASP A 425 11.85 0.64 -16.50
CA ASP A 425 13.23 0.92 -16.09
C ASP A 425 13.40 2.41 -15.73
N ILE A 426 12.81 2.79 -14.59
CA ILE A 426 12.91 4.14 -14.02
C ILE A 426 14.20 4.37 -13.24
N ASP A 427 15.02 3.35 -12.99
CA ASP A 427 16.27 3.54 -12.24
C ASP A 427 17.31 4.32 -13.05
N ASN A 428 17.25 4.18 -14.38
CA ASN A 428 18.22 4.77 -15.33
C ASN A 428 17.66 5.93 -16.16
N THR A 429 16.33 6.14 -16.17
CA THR A 429 15.66 6.94 -17.22
C THR A 429 14.86 8.14 -16.69
N MET A 430 15.16 8.61 -15.48
CA MET A 430 14.40 9.70 -14.84
C MET A 430 14.91 11.11 -15.17
N PRO A 431 14.02 12.11 -15.31
CA PRO A 431 12.55 12.01 -15.33
C PRO A 431 12.01 11.47 -16.66
N CYS A 432 10.92 10.70 -16.60
CA CYS A 432 10.21 10.18 -17.77
C CYS A 432 8.69 10.12 -17.53
N CYS A 433 7.92 9.97 -18.60
CA CYS A 433 6.48 9.72 -18.60
C CYS A 433 6.20 8.24 -18.93
N THR A 434 5.28 7.57 -18.22
CA THR A 434 4.94 6.16 -18.53
C THR A 434 4.04 5.98 -19.76
N GLY A 435 3.47 7.06 -20.28
CA GLY A 435 2.56 7.07 -21.42
C GLY A 435 2.73 8.29 -22.32
N ASP A 436 1.61 8.80 -22.82
CA ASP A 436 1.56 9.79 -23.90
C ASP A 436 0.90 11.12 -23.47
N SER A 437 0.31 11.17 -22.27
CA SER A 437 -0.54 12.27 -21.79
C SER A 437 -0.01 13.01 -20.56
N CYS A 438 1.28 12.88 -20.25
CA CYS A 438 1.91 13.69 -19.20
C CYS A 438 1.92 15.18 -19.58
N VAL A 439 1.71 16.04 -18.59
CA VAL A 439 1.67 17.51 -18.73
C VAL A 439 2.98 18.16 -18.31
N ASP A 440 3.80 17.52 -17.47
CA ASP A 440 5.16 17.98 -17.21
C ASP A 440 6.00 17.85 -18.49
N VAL A 441 6.47 18.99 -18.99
CA VAL A 441 7.17 19.10 -20.28
C VAL A 441 8.55 18.42 -20.29
N ILE A 442 9.15 18.15 -19.12
CA ILE A 442 10.44 17.48 -19.00
C ILE A 442 10.23 15.96 -19.00
N ALA A 443 9.25 15.48 -18.22
CA ALA A 443 8.85 14.07 -18.22
C ALA A 443 8.28 13.64 -19.58
N ALA A 444 7.43 14.46 -20.20
CA ALA A 444 6.84 14.18 -21.52
C ALA A 444 7.87 14.11 -22.66
N ALA A 445 9.08 14.66 -22.48
CA ALA A 445 10.16 14.56 -23.46
C ALA A 445 10.80 13.16 -23.52
N THR A 446 10.60 12.31 -22.51
CA THR A 446 11.23 10.99 -22.38
C THR A 446 10.19 9.95 -21.96
N ARG A 447 9.95 8.90 -22.76
CA ARG A 447 9.11 7.78 -22.30
C ARG A 447 9.90 6.86 -21.37
N CYS A 448 9.28 6.42 -20.28
CA CYS A 448 9.85 5.41 -19.41
C CYS A 448 9.96 4.08 -20.18
N PRO A 449 11.15 3.46 -20.28
CA PRO A 449 11.31 2.20 -21.01
C PRO A 449 10.57 1.08 -20.26
N VAL A 450 9.74 0.30 -20.95
CA VAL A 450 9.19 -0.95 -20.40
C VAL A 450 10.32 -1.98 -20.28
N LEU A 451 10.32 -2.78 -19.21
CA LEU A 451 11.31 -3.83 -18.98
C LEU A 451 11.34 -4.83 -20.15
N SER A 452 12.51 -5.03 -20.74
CA SER A 452 12.69 -6.01 -21.83
C SER A 452 12.84 -7.44 -21.30
N SER A 453 12.63 -8.44 -22.16
CA SER A 453 12.78 -9.87 -21.83
C SER A 453 14.19 -10.30 -21.40
N SER A 454 15.19 -9.45 -21.62
CA SER A 454 16.56 -9.64 -21.12
C SER A 454 16.83 -8.97 -19.76
N HIS A 455 15.89 -8.20 -19.21
CA HIS A 455 16.07 -7.53 -17.93
C HIS A 455 15.90 -8.52 -16.77
N ALA A 456 16.77 -8.45 -15.76
CA ALA A 456 16.75 -9.33 -14.57
C ALA A 456 15.46 -9.24 -13.71
N ARG A 457 14.53 -8.36 -14.06
CA ARG A 457 13.24 -8.11 -13.40
C ARG A 457 12.05 -8.50 -14.28
N TYR A 458 12.27 -9.09 -15.44
CA TYR A 458 11.20 -9.30 -16.42
C TYR A 458 10.05 -10.19 -15.89
N GLU A 459 10.35 -11.14 -14.98
CA GLU A 459 9.33 -11.92 -14.24
C GLU A 459 8.32 -11.01 -13.50
N ALA A 460 8.75 -9.84 -13.01
CA ALA A 460 7.86 -8.88 -12.36
C ALA A 460 6.87 -8.29 -13.37
N TYR A 461 7.36 -7.85 -14.54
CA TYR A 461 6.51 -7.34 -15.63
C TYR A 461 5.55 -8.41 -16.15
N GLU A 462 6.03 -9.63 -16.40
CA GLU A 462 5.18 -10.77 -16.80
C GLU A 462 4.11 -11.08 -15.75
N THR A 463 4.43 -10.96 -14.45
CA THR A 463 3.44 -11.12 -13.39
C THR A 463 2.42 -9.97 -13.39
N VAL A 464 2.83 -8.71 -13.53
CA VAL A 464 1.89 -7.57 -13.65
C VAL A 464 0.92 -7.78 -14.83
N GLN A 465 1.44 -8.16 -16.00
CA GLN A 465 0.62 -8.52 -17.17
C GLN A 465 -0.36 -9.66 -16.85
N GLN A 466 0.10 -10.71 -16.13
CA GLN A 466 -0.78 -11.81 -15.69
C GLN A 466 -1.92 -11.31 -14.79
N MET A 467 -1.68 -10.31 -13.94
CA MET A 467 -2.68 -9.81 -12.98
C MET A 467 -3.85 -9.06 -13.62
N LEU A 468 -3.71 -8.57 -14.86
CA LEU A 468 -4.81 -7.93 -15.60
C LEU A 468 -5.95 -8.91 -15.96
N GLY A 469 -5.63 -10.21 -16.09
CA GLY A 469 -6.59 -11.22 -16.54
C GLY A 469 -7.12 -11.03 -17.97
N GLY A 470 -6.41 -10.23 -18.77
CA GLY A 470 -6.67 -9.91 -20.17
C GLY A 470 -5.46 -9.19 -20.76
N ASN A 471 -5.53 -8.82 -22.05
CA ASN A 471 -4.39 -8.19 -22.74
C ASN A 471 -4.32 -6.66 -22.56
N GLU A 472 -5.42 -6.02 -22.21
CA GLU A 472 -5.57 -4.55 -22.22
C GLU A 472 -5.91 -4.01 -20.81
N PRO A 473 -5.19 -3.00 -20.29
CA PRO A 473 -5.53 -2.38 -19.01
C PRO A 473 -6.86 -1.62 -19.09
N ASN A 474 -7.47 -1.35 -17.93
CA ASN A 474 -8.74 -0.61 -17.79
C ASN A 474 -9.94 -1.12 -18.63
N THR A 475 -9.91 -2.38 -19.10
CA THR A 475 -11.07 -3.02 -19.76
C THR A 475 -11.44 -4.33 -19.06
N ASN A 476 -12.74 -4.56 -18.85
CA ASN A 476 -13.31 -5.82 -18.34
C ASN A 476 -12.52 -6.46 -17.18
N ILE A 477 -12.30 -5.72 -16.09
CA ILE A 477 -11.46 -6.09 -14.94
C ILE A 477 -11.71 -7.54 -14.52
N ASN A 478 -10.69 -8.39 -14.68
CA ASN A 478 -10.75 -9.81 -14.38
C ASN A 478 -9.85 -10.15 -13.19
N ASN A 479 -10.46 -10.17 -12.00
CA ASN A 479 -9.77 -10.47 -10.75
C ASN A 479 -9.22 -11.89 -10.62
N ALA A 480 -9.61 -12.83 -11.50
CA ALA A 480 -9.33 -14.26 -11.31
C ALA A 480 -7.84 -14.61 -11.16
N PRO A 481 -6.88 -14.07 -11.95
CA PRO A 481 -5.46 -14.39 -11.77
C PRO A 481 -4.93 -13.88 -10.43
N PHE A 482 -5.22 -12.63 -10.08
CA PHE A 482 -4.81 -12.03 -8.81
C PHE A 482 -5.38 -12.81 -7.63
N TYR A 483 -6.67 -13.10 -7.63
CA TYR A 483 -7.31 -13.86 -6.55
C TYR A 483 -6.85 -15.32 -6.49
N SER A 484 -6.40 -15.91 -7.60
CA SER A 484 -5.85 -17.28 -7.60
C SER A 484 -4.44 -17.36 -6.99
N LEU A 485 -3.64 -16.28 -7.10
CA LEU A 485 -2.24 -16.27 -6.66
C LEU A 485 -2.04 -15.60 -5.30
N PHE A 486 -2.87 -14.61 -4.95
CA PHE A 486 -2.75 -13.87 -3.70
C PHE A 486 -2.77 -14.77 -2.44
N PRO A 487 -3.66 -15.77 -2.27
CA PRO A 487 -3.65 -16.66 -1.12
C PRO A 487 -2.34 -17.43 -0.93
N GLU A 488 -1.66 -17.81 -2.02
CA GLU A 488 -0.40 -18.55 -1.96
C GLU A 488 0.73 -17.64 -1.45
N SER A 489 0.93 -16.49 -2.09
CA SER A 489 1.98 -15.53 -1.73
C SER A 489 1.75 -14.91 -0.34
N TRP A 490 0.49 -14.61 0.02
CA TRP A 490 0.12 -14.15 1.36
C TRP A 490 0.38 -15.20 2.43
N ASN A 491 0.09 -16.48 2.16
CA ASN A 491 0.45 -17.58 3.08
C ASN A 491 1.97 -17.75 3.20
N LYS A 492 2.74 -17.64 2.12
CA LYS A 492 4.22 -17.67 2.20
C LYS A 492 4.73 -16.57 3.12
N ALA A 493 4.31 -15.32 2.89
CA ALA A 493 4.75 -14.17 3.67
C ALA A 493 4.32 -14.26 5.15
N THR A 494 3.04 -14.54 5.43
CA THR A 494 2.52 -14.59 6.81
C THR A 494 2.96 -15.82 7.61
N THR A 495 3.59 -16.82 7.00
CA THR A 495 4.13 -18.02 7.68
C THR A 495 5.65 -18.12 7.65
N ILE A 496 6.33 -17.14 7.05
CA ILE A 496 7.79 -17.12 6.91
C ILE A 496 8.50 -17.16 8.28
N GLY A 497 9.61 -17.89 8.37
CA GLY A 497 10.37 -18.07 9.63
C GLY A 497 9.69 -18.92 10.72
N GLN A 498 8.39 -19.23 10.60
CA GLN A 498 7.63 -19.93 11.62
C GLN A 498 7.65 -21.45 11.40
N SER A 499 7.98 -22.21 12.45
CA SER A 499 8.24 -23.65 12.38
C SER A 499 7.16 -24.56 12.98
N ASN A 500 6.21 -24.03 13.75
CA ASN A 500 5.25 -24.81 14.53
C ASN A 500 3.79 -24.33 14.37
N LEU A 501 3.43 -23.81 13.19
CA LEU A 501 2.08 -23.32 12.93
C LEU A 501 1.09 -24.47 12.68
N SER A 502 -0.09 -24.37 13.30
CA SER A 502 -1.19 -25.31 13.19
C SER A 502 -2.34 -24.75 12.33
N PRO A 503 -3.04 -25.57 11.53
CA PRO A 503 -4.28 -25.14 10.87
C PRO A 503 -5.39 -24.87 11.90
N LEU A 504 -6.42 -24.14 11.49
CA LEU A 504 -7.65 -23.97 12.26
C LEU A 504 -8.32 -25.32 12.54
N LYS A 505 -9.04 -25.40 13.67
CA LYS A 505 -9.83 -26.56 14.10
C LYS A 505 -11.17 -26.09 14.66
N ASP A 506 -12.18 -26.96 14.70
CA ASP A 506 -13.46 -26.66 15.37
C ASP A 506 -13.29 -26.47 16.89
N THR A 507 -12.44 -27.31 17.50
CA THR A 507 -12.18 -27.32 18.94
C THR A 507 -10.69 -27.43 19.25
N CYS A 508 -10.37 -26.97 20.45
CA CYS A 508 -9.12 -27.17 21.18
C CYS A 508 -9.38 -28.18 22.31
#